data_AF-A0A5B8XLY5-F1
#
_entry.id   AF-A0A5B8XLY5-F1
#
_cell.length_a   1.000
_cell.length_b   1.000
_cell.length_c   1.000
_cell.angle_alpha   90.00
_cell.angle_beta   90.00
_cell.angle_gamma   90.00
#
_symmetry.space_group_name_H-M   'P 1'
#
loop_
_entity.id
_entity.type
_entity.pdbx_description
1 polymer ?
#
loop_
_entity_poly.entity_id
_entity_poly.type
_entity_poly.pdbx_seq_one_letter_code
_entity_poly.pdbx_strand_id
1 'polypeptide(L)'
;MLQQCPNATVSDQNYEMTGTLEFDDQGNVERDVTVTASATVLVPQECTTGAGIARCTLLQTAINTQPGASGTCTAVGNDCECDITYTDTTNNTSTYTVNEGVLSVSRLGNTATYHYCVSGGTLQAKEFGQNAQEDDFTQLYSAE
;
A
#
# COMPACT_ATOMS: atom_id res chain seq x y z
N MET A 1 2.18 -23.27 9.68
CA MET A 1 3.22 -22.35 9.20
C MET A 1 3.13 -22.34 7.68
N LEU A 2 2.87 -21.18 7.06
CA LEU A 2 2.92 -21.05 5.60
C LEU A 2 4.38 -21.21 5.19
N GLN A 3 4.69 -22.32 4.54
CA GLN A 3 6.02 -22.58 3.99
C GLN A 3 6.27 -21.56 2.86
N GLN A 4 7.49 -21.05 2.73
CA GLN A 4 7.84 -20.19 1.60
C GLN A 4 7.49 -20.92 0.30
N CYS A 5 6.76 -20.23 -0.56
CA CYS A 5 6.14 -20.77 -1.76
C CYS A 5 6.79 -20.19 -3.01
N PRO A 6 8.00 -20.67 -3.38
CA PRO A 6 8.78 -20.05 -4.45
C PRO A 6 8.10 -20.16 -5.83
N ASN A 7 7.16 -21.09 -5.99
CA ASN A 7 6.43 -21.29 -7.25
C ASN A 7 5.07 -20.56 -7.26
N ALA A 8 4.69 -19.87 -6.17
CA ALA A 8 3.50 -19.03 -6.22
C ALA A 8 3.74 -17.84 -7.14
N THR A 9 2.76 -17.54 -7.99
CA THR A 9 2.83 -16.41 -8.92
C THR A 9 1.84 -15.35 -8.51
N VAL A 10 2.22 -14.08 -8.71
CA VAL A 10 1.37 -12.92 -8.44
C VAL A 10 1.08 -12.21 -9.75
N SER A 11 -0.20 -11.96 -10.03
CA SER A 11 -0.68 -11.19 -11.17
C SER A 11 -1.65 -10.10 -10.71
N ASP A 12 -2.07 -9.25 -11.66
CA ASP A 12 -3.15 -8.28 -11.47
C ASP A 12 -2.97 -7.38 -10.24
N GLN A 13 -1.72 -6.96 -10.02
CA GLN A 13 -1.34 -6.10 -8.91
C GLN A 13 -1.88 -4.70 -9.16
N ASN A 14 -2.66 -4.19 -8.22
CA ASN A 14 -3.13 -2.82 -8.21
C ASN A 14 -2.84 -2.19 -6.85
N TYR A 15 -2.44 -0.93 -6.88
CA TYR A 15 -2.15 -0.14 -5.69
C TYR A 15 -2.89 1.18 -5.80
N GLU A 16 -3.77 1.43 -4.83
CA GLU A 16 -4.55 2.65 -4.74
C GLU A 16 -4.27 3.32 -3.40
N MET A 17 -4.08 4.64 -3.43
CA MET A 17 -3.91 5.47 -2.25
C MET A 17 -4.93 6.60 -2.32
N THR A 18 -5.79 6.68 -1.33
CA THR A 18 -6.82 7.73 -1.20
C THR A 18 -6.69 8.40 0.15
N GLY A 19 -6.86 9.71 0.25
CA GLY A 19 -6.79 10.38 1.54
C GLY A 19 -6.68 11.89 1.46
N THR A 20 -6.54 12.49 2.63
CA THR A 20 -6.31 13.92 2.81
C THR A 20 -4.97 14.20 3.49
N LEU A 21 -4.35 15.29 3.07
CA LEU A 21 -3.22 15.91 3.75
C LEU A 21 -3.62 17.35 4.07
N GLU A 22 -3.76 17.69 5.34
CA GLU A 22 -4.11 19.04 5.78
C GLU A 22 -2.90 19.71 6.42
N PHE A 23 -2.50 20.85 5.88
CA PHE A 23 -1.39 21.65 6.39
C PHE A 23 -1.95 22.85 7.15
N ASP A 24 -1.59 23.00 8.42
CA ASP A 24 -2.03 24.14 9.23
C ASP A 24 -0.98 25.27 9.27
N ASP A 25 -1.39 26.40 9.85
CA ASP A 25 -0.56 27.59 10.04
C ASP A 25 0.46 27.45 11.19
N GLN A 26 0.38 26.37 11.95
CA GLN A 26 1.26 26.04 13.06
C GLN A 26 2.42 25.12 12.65
N GLY A 27 2.45 24.70 11.38
CA GLY A 27 3.50 23.83 10.84
C GLY A 27 3.22 22.34 11.07
N ASN A 28 1.97 21.96 11.32
CA ASN A 28 1.54 20.56 11.37
C ASN A 28 0.92 20.14 10.04
N VAL A 29 1.15 18.87 9.70
CA VAL A 29 0.47 18.17 8.63
C VAL A 29 -0.31 17.01 9.23
N GLU A 30 -1.62 17.04 9.07
CA GLU A 30 -2.50 15.91 9.37
C GLU A 30 -2.63 15.05 8.12
N ARG A 31 -2.37 13.75 8.27
CA ARG A 31 -2.50 12.77 7.22
C ARG A 31 -3.60 11.80 7.60
N ASP A 32 -4.61 11.70 6.74
CA ASP A 32 -5.61 10.64 6.78
C ASP A 32 -5.59 9.92 5.44
N VAL A 33 -4.81 8.85 5.35
CA VAL A 33 -4.56 8.12 4.10
C VAL A 33 -4.94 6.66 4.27
N THR A 34 -5.74 6.19 3.34
CA THR A 34 -6.04 4.77 3.14
C THR A 34 -5.28 4.25 1.93
N VAL A 35 -4.51 3.18 2.12
CA VAL A 35 -3.81 2.45 1.07
C VAL A 35 -4.54 1.13 0.87
N THR A 36 -4.95 0.86 -0.37
CA THR A 36 -5.52 -0.42 -0.78
C THR A 36 -4.59 -1.06 -1.81
N ALA A 37 -4.07 -2.23 -1.49
CA ALA A 37 -3.31 -3.07 -2.40
C ALA A 37 -4.14 -4.30 -2.76
N SER A 38 -4.30 -4.62 -4.03
CA SER A 38 -4.95 -5.85 -4.46
C SER A 38 -4.05 -6.64 -5.40
N ALA A 39 -4.14 -7.96 -5.35
CA ALA A 39 -3.43 -8.85 -6.25
C ALA A 39 -4.15 -10.19 -6.37
N THR A 40 -3.94 -10.85 -7.51
CA THR A 40 -4.31 -12.26 -7.69
C THR A 40 -3.07 -13.12 -7.48
N VAL A 41 -3.18 -14.13 -6.62
CA VAL A 41 -2.08 -15.05 -6.27
C VAL A 41 -2.48 -16.46 -6.65
N LEU A 42 -1.73 -17.08 -7.54
CA LEU A 42 -1.83 -18.50 -7.84
C LEU A 42 -0.87 -19.27 -6.92
N VAL A 43 -1.43 -20.13 -6.08
CA VAL A 43 -0.71 -20.96 -5.12
C VAL A 43 -0.72 -22.42 -5.59
N PRO A 44 0.44 -22.94 -6.02
CA PRO A 44 0.54 -24.32 -6.50
C PRO A 44 0.19 -25.37 -5.44
N GLN A 45 -0.09 -26.59 -5.88
CA GLN A 45 -0.34 -27.67 -4.94
C GLN A 45 0.86 -28.07 -4.07
N GLU A 46 2.11 -27.83 -4.45
CA GLU A 46 3.24 -28.11 -3.55
C GLU A 46 3.26 -27.20 -2.31
N CYS A 47 2.51 -26.11 -2.34
CA CYS A 47 2.59 -25.01 -1.40
C CYS A 47 1.72 -25.12 -0.17
N THR A 48 0.77 -26.07 -0.17
CA THR A 48 -0.11 -26.27 0.98
C THR A 48 -0.30 -27.75 1.27
N THR A 49 -0.35 -28.11 2.54
CA THR A 49 -0.69 -29.47 2.97
C THR A 49 -2.21 -29.65 2.97
N GLY A 50 -2.76 -30.53 2.12
CA GLY A 50 -4.19 -30.85 2.04
C GLY A 50 -4.63 -31.24 0.62
N ALA A 51 -5.92 -31.49 0.39
CA ALA A 51 -6.48 -31.84 -0.94
C ALA A 51 -7.57 -30.87 -1.41
N GLY A 52 -7.47 -30.38 -2.65
CA GLY A 52 -8.50 -29.62 -3.38
C GLY A 52 -9.10 -28.40 -2.65
N ILE A 53 -10.42 -28.23 -2.76
CA ILE A 53 -11.20 -27.08 -2.27
C ILE A 53 -10.96 -26.77 -0.78
N ALA A 54 -10.81 -27.81 0.05
CA ALA A 54 -10.56 -27.63 1.48
C ALA A 54 -9.27 -26.81 1.74
N ARG A 55 -8.30 -26.86 0.83
CA ARG A 55 -7.03 -26.11 0.93
C ARG A 55 -7.23 -24.63 0.62
N CYS A 56 -7.98 -24.32 -0.44
CA CYS A 56 -8.25 -22.94 -0.82
C CYS A 56 -9.08 -22.25 0.27
N THR A 57 -10.01 -22.97 0.91
CA THR A 57 -10.72 -22.47 2.09
C THR A 57 -9.79 -22.18 3.28
N LEU A 58 -8.78 -23.04 3.53
CA LEU A 58 -7.78 -22.80 4.57
C LEU A 58 -6.89 -21.58 4.26
N LEU A 59 -6.46 -21.43 3.00
CA LEU A 59 -5.72 -20.25 2.54
C LEU A 59 -6.54 -18.98 2.71
N GLN A 60 -7.80 -18.99 2.23
CA GLN A 60 -8.72 -17.86 2.40
C GLN A 60 -8.92 -17.51 3.88
N THR A 61 -9.07 -18.52 4.75
CA THR A 61 -9.19 -18.29 6.20
C THR A 61 -7.93 -17.64 6.76
N ALA A 62 -6.74 -18.09 6.34
CA ALA A 62 -5.47 -17.53 6.78
C ALA A 62 -5.22 -16.10 6.27
N ILE A 63 -5.67 -15.79 5.05
CA ILE A 63 -5.65 -14.42 4.50
C ILE A 63 -6.56 -13.52 5.35
N ASN A 64 -7.80 -13.95 5.58
CA ASN A 64 -8.81 -13.17 6.30
C ASN A 64 -8.55 -13.04 7.81
N THR A 65 -7.54 -13.74 8.36
CA THR A 65 -7.10 -13.51 9.74
C THR A 65 -6.02 -12.44 9.85
N GLN A 66 -5.41 -12.02 8.73
CA GLN A 66 -4.48 -10.91 8.74
C GLN A 66 -5.27 -9.59 8.86
N PRO A 67 -4.96 -8.73 9.84
CA PRO A 67 -5.62 -7.44 9.97
C PRO A 67 -5.48 -6.61 8.69
N GLY A 68 -6.58 -6.00 8.23
CA GLY A 68 -6.60 -5.21 6.99
C GLY A 68 -6.64 -6.06 5.71
N ALA A 69 -6.41 -7.37 5.76
CA ALA A 69 -6.51 -8.24 4.59
C ALA A 69 -7.90 -8.85 4.46
N SER A 70 -8.33 -9.00 3.21
CA SER A 70 -9.47 -9.80 2.79
C SER A 70 -9.09 -10.57 1.53
N GLY A 71 -9.71 -11.71 1.31
CA GLY A 71 -9.51 -12.45 0.07
C GLY A 71 -10.52 -13.54 -0.16
N THR A 72 -10.57 -13.97 -1.41
CA THR A 72 -11.38 -15.09 -1.88
C THR A 72 -10.46 -16.04 -2.62
N CYS A 73 -10.48 -17.32 -2.26
CA CYS A 73 -9.68 -18.35 -2.94
C CYS A 73 -10.57 -19.39 -3.59
N THR A 74 -10.31 -19.68 -4.86
CA THR A 74 -10.98 -20.73 -5.63
C THR A 74 -9.99 -21.78 -6.11
N ALA A 75 -10.46 -23.01 -6.32
CA ALA A 75 -9.62 -24.08 -6.84
C ALA A 75 -9.55 -23.99 -8.37
N VAL A 76 -8.34 -23.98 -8.92
CA VAL A 76 -8.06 -24.01 -10.36
C VAL A 76 -7.21 -25.25 -10.63
N GLY A 77 -7.87 -26.33 -11.04
CA GLY A 77 -7.23 -27.65 -11.11
C GLY A 77 -6.82 -28.13 -9.71
N ASN A 78 -5.53 -28.35 -9.50
CA ASN A 78 -4.98 -28.72 -8.19
C ASN A 78 -4.45 -27.52 -7.37
N ASP A 79 -4.40 -26.35 -8.00
CA ASP A 79 -3.86 -25.13 -7.43
C ASP A 79 -4.99 -24.27 -6.85
N CYS A 80 -4.63 -23.24 -6.09
CA CYS A 80 -5.58 -22.26 -5.57
C CYS A 80 -5.28 -20.90 -6.16
N GLU A 81 -6.26 -20.27 -6.78
CA GLU A 81 -6.20 -18.88 -7.19
C GLU A 81 -6.90 -18.02 -6.14
N CYS A 82 -6.19 -17.05 -5.59
CA CYS A 82 -6.66 -16.19 -4.50
C CYS A 82 -6.62 -14.72 -4.92
N ASP A 83 -7.77 -14.08 -4.96
CA ASP A 83 -7.85 -12.62 -5.04
C ASP A 83 -7.72 -12.06 -3.63
N ILE A 84 -6.72 -11.22 -3.42
CA ILE A 84 -6.36 -10.67 -2.12
C ILE A 84 -6.48 -9.14 -2.21
N THR A 85 -7.07 -8.53 -1.19
CA THR A 85 -7.08 -7.09 -0.99
C THR A 85 -6.58 -6.80 0.41
N TYR A 86 -5.60 -5.92 0.54
CA TYR A 86 -5.10 -5.40 1.79
C TYR A 86 -5.38 -3.91 1.87
N THR A 87 -6.06 -3.49 2.94
CA THR A 87 -6.35 -2.09 3.21
C THR A 87 -5.73 -1.71 4.55
N ASP A 88 -4.93 -0.66 4.53
CA ASP A 88 -4.39 -0.03 5.73
C ASP A 88 -4.74 1.46 5.74
N THR A 89 -5.13 1.96 6.91
CA THR A 89 -5.48 3.36 7.12
C THR A 89 -4.53 3.95 8.12
N THR A 90 -3.80 4.97 7.70
CA THR A 90 -2.93 5.76 8.56
C THR A 90 -3.59 7.11 8.83
N ASN A 91 -3.93 7.35 10.10
CA ASN A 91 -4.22 8.68 10.61
C ASN A 91 -3.05 9.13 11.50
N ASN A 92 -2.31 10.16 11.09
CA ASN A 92 -1.21 10.68 11.88
C ASN A 92 -0.97 12.17 11.66
N THR A 93 -0.62 12.87 12.74
CA THR A 93 -0.07 14.22 12.69
C THR A 93 1.45 14.15 12.58
N SER A 94 2.04 15.02 11.76
CA SER A 94 3.48 15.20 11.62
C SER A 94 3.78 16.70 11.54
N THR A 95 5.04 17.09 11.66
CA THR A 95 5.43 18.49 11.45
C THR A 95 6.03 18.66 10.07
N TYR A 96 5.82 19.83 9.47
CA TYR A 96 6.41 20.17 8.19
C TYR A 96 7.13 21.51 8.26
N THR A 97 8.13 21.66 7.40
CA THR A 97 8.76 22.95 7.12
C THR A 97 8.90 23.14 5.62
N VAL A 98 8.81 24.40 5.19
CA VAL A 98 9.00 24.79 3.80
C VAL A 98 10.21 25.72 3.75
N ASN A 99 11.20 25.36 2.95
CA ASN A 99 12.36 26.22 2.72
C ASN A 99 12.77 26.16 1.25
N GLU A 100 12.91 27.31 0.60
CA GLU A 100 13.39 27.44 -0.79
C GLU A 100 12.67 26.51 -1.81
N GLY A 101 11.36 26.27 -1.64
CA GLY A 101 10.59 25.39 -2.54
C GLY A 101 10.76 23.89 -2.27
N VAL A 102 11.38 23.53 -1.14
CA VAL A 102 11.47 22.18 -0.61
C VAL A 102 10.55 22.03 0.59
N LEU A 103 9.68 21.01 0.53
CA LEU A 103 8.83 20.59 1.64
C LEU A 103 9.57 19.50 2.43
N SER A 104 9.74 19.68 3.73
CA SER A 104 10.32 18.66 4.62
C SER A 104 9.26 18.20 5.61
N VAL A 105 8.93 16.91 5.62
CA VAL A 105 7.95 16.31 6.53
C VAL A 105 8.68 15.42 7.54
N SER A 106 8.54 15.73 8.82
CA SER A 106 9.19 15.00 9.92
C SER A 106 8.20 14.07 10.62
N ARG A 107 8.49 12.77 10.61
CA ARG A 107 7.68 11.71 11.22
C ARG A 107 8.56 10.79 12.06
N LEU A 108 8.31 10.73 13.37
CA LEU A 108 8.88 9.73 14.29
C LEU A 108 10.40 9.49 14.12
N GLY A 109 11.17 10.57 13.96
CA GLY A 109 12.64 10.52 13.82
C GLY A 109 13.16 10.36 12.40
N ASN A 110 12.29 10.21 11.40
CA ASN A 110 12.64 10.28 9.98
C ASN A 110 12.13 11.59 9.35
N THR A 111 12.91 12.17 8.46
CA THR A 111 12.52 13.35 7.69
C THR A 111 12.55 13.01 6.22
N ALA A 112 11.39 13.05 5.57
CA ALA A 112 11.26 12.95 4.13
C ALA A 112 11.28 14.37 3.54
N THR A 113 11.96 14.55 2.42
CA THR A 113 12.02 15.85 1.73
C THR A 113 11.40 15.71 0.35
N TYR A 114 10.74 16.76 -0.13
CA TYR A 114 10.02 16.74 -1.41
C TYR A 114 10.24 18.04 -2.16
N HIS A 115 10.44 17.94 -3.48
CA HIS A 115 10.10 19.03 -4.38
C HIS A 115 8.59 19.12 -4.47
N TYR A 116 8.00 20.31 -4.34
CA TYR A 116 6.55 20.46 -4.40
C TYR A 116 6.11 21.61 -5.30
N CYS A 117 4.90 21.49 -5.83
CA CYS A 117 4.20 22.51 -6.59
C CYS A 117 2.76 22.58 -6.10
N VAL A 118 2.25 23.79 -5.89
CA VAL A 118 0.85 24.02 -5.53
C VAL A 118 0.17 24.73 -6.69
N SER A 119 -0.92 24.15 -7.21
CA SER A 119 -1.72 24.72 -8.30
C SER A 119 -3.20 24.51 -8.02
N GLY A 120 -3.97 25.60 -7.91
CA GLY A 120 -5.43 25.52 -7.75
C GLY A 120 -5.88 24.70 -6.53
N GLY A 121 -5.17 24.77 -5.40
CA GLY A 121 -5.42 23.97 -4.21
C GLY A 121 -4.78 22.57 -4.22
N THR A 122 -4.35 22.09 -5.38
CA THR A 122 -3.67 20.80 -5.52
C THR A 122 -2.19 20.90 -5.17
N LEU A 123 -1.72 20.04 -4.27
CA LEU A 123 -0.31 19.86 -3.94
C LEU A 123 0.25 18.64 -4.71
N GLN A 124 1.16 18.90 -5.64
CA GLN A 124 1.98 17.86 -6.25
C GLN A 124 3.33 17.86 -5.57
N ALA A 125 3.86 16.70 -5.20
CA ALA A 125 5.15 16.62 -4.56
C ALA A 125 5.90 15.34 -4.94
N LYS A 126 7.21 15.47 -5.13
CA LYS A 126 8.12 14.39 -5.52
C LYS A 126 9.20 14.28 -4.45
N GLU A 127 9.29 13.12 -3.82
CA GLU A 127 10.26 12.87 -2.75
C GLU A 127 11.70 12.89 -3.31
N PHE A 128 12.63 13.48 -2.57
CA PHE A 128 14.07 13.30 -2.79
C PHE A 128 14.45 11.90 -2.27
N GLY A 129 14.57 10.91 -3.16
CA GLY A 129 14.98 9.58 -2.73
C GLY A 129 16.48 9.47 -2.45
N GLN A 130 16.86 8.74 -1.40
CA GLN A 130 18.16 8.04 -1.37
C GLN A 130 18.12 6.74 -2.19
N ASN A 131 16.96 6.31 -2.68
CA ASN A 131 16.76 5.17 -3.60
C ASN A 131 15.47 5.34 -4.43
N ALA A 132 15.11 6.57 -4.82
CA ALA A 132 14.00 6.74 -5.76
C ALA A 132 14.46 6.16 -7.10
N GLN A 133 13.88 5.04 -7.53
CA GLN A 133 13.93 4.70 -8.94
C GLN A 133 13.37 5.92 -9.68
N GLU A 134 14.24 6.52 -10.50
CA GLU A 134 13.89 7.57 -11.45
C GLU A 134 12.69 7.07 -12.25
N ASP A 135 11.48 7.52 -11.92
CA ASP A 135 10.43 7.89 -12.88
C ASP A 135 9.05 8.05 -12.25
N ASP A 136 8.83 7.70 -10.98
CA ASP A 136 7.50 7.84 -10.42
C ASP A 136 7.28 9.22 -9.77
N PHE A 137 6.57 10.10 -10.48
CA PHE A 137 5.89 11.21 -9.83
C PHE A 137 4.73 10.63 -9.03
N THR A 138 4.90 10.40 -7.73
CA THR A 138 3.74 10.09 -6.88
C THR A 138 2.93 11.39 -6.72
N GLN A 139 1.75 11.46 -7.33
CA GLN A 139 0.82 12.54 -7.03
C GLN A 139 0.43 12.42 -5.55
N LEU A 140 0.99 13.27 -4.69
CA LEU A 140 0.69 13.23 -3.27
C LEU A 140 -0.73 13.73 -2.97
N TYR A 141 -1.35 14.56 -3.83
CA TYR A 141 -2.68 15.10 -3.59
C TYR A 141 -3.34 15.78 -4.81
N SER A 142 -4.66 15.96 -4.74
CA SER A 142 -5.47 16.98 -5.42
C SER A 142 -6.53 17.52 -4.45
N ALA A 143 -6.61 18.84 -4.26
CA ALA A 143 -7.77 19.42 -3.57
C ALA A 143 -8.94 19.49 -4.52
N GLU A 144 -10.09 18.97 -4.09
CA GLU A 144 -11.40 19.38 -4.62
C GLU A 144 -11.87 20.67 -3.94
#